data_AF-A0A9X6U4X0-F1
#
_entry.id   AF-A0A9X6U4X0-F1
#
_cell.length_a   1.000
_cell.length_b   1.000
_cell.length_c   1.000
_cell.angle_alpha   90.00
_cell.angle_beta   90.00
_cell.angle_gamma   90.00
#
_symmetry.space_group_name_H-M   'P 1'
#
loop_
_entity.id
_entity.type
_entity.pdbx_description
1 polymer ?
#
loop_
_entity_poly.entity_id
_entity_poly.type
_entity_poly.pdbx_seq_one_letter_code
_entity_poly.pdbx_strand_id
1 'polypeptide(L)'
;QNTSGKVVYNKEFYGNKQQNAGTQKVSVKTGDLIELTHLEGRERATLINLDNNKRENLDKKVMYEVTKDGLKKVNQIVNPKPDTEAPTQPQGLYASNLTSNSVELKWNPSTDNIGVKEYQVLRDGQLIQTVQGTTFIDQNLTANKEYKYAVKAVDAAGNTSIQSEILPVKTKDQNVSYEKWDPKKAYTKGDKVEHQGTVYEAVQNHQGNGDPNWIFALSLWKPLTIK
;
A
#
# COMPACT_ATOMS: atom_id res chain seq x y z
N GLN A 1 -1.16 18.71 21.84
CA GLN A 1 -0.36 18.23 20.69
C GLN A 1 0.44 19.40 20.15
N ASN A 2 1.67 19.18 19.69
CA ASN A 2 2.40 20.22 18.97
C ASN A 2 1.81 20.42 17.56
N THR A 3 2.36 21.37 16.81
CA THR A 3 1.98 21.67 15.42
C THR A 3 2.11 20.49 14.44
N SER A 4 2.79 19.40 14.82
CA SER A 4 2.91 18.18 14.01
C SER A 4 1.96 17.05 14.48
N GLY A 5 0.98 17.34 15.33
CA GLY A 5 0.03 16.36 15.86
C GLY A 5 0.58 15.45 16.97
N LYS A 6 1.87 15.57 17.35
CA LYS A 6 2.48 14.75 18.40
C LYS A 6 2.01 15.17 19.78
N VAL A 7 1.65 14.20 20.63
CA VAL A 7 1.38 14.46 22.05
C VAL A 7 2.68 14.81 22.76
N VAL A 8 2.81 16.06 23.18
CA VAL A 8 3.98 16.58 23.92
C VAL A 8 3.86 16.40 25.43
N TYR A 9 2.62 16.29 25.93
CA TYR A 9 2.31 16.12 27.33
C TYR A 9 0.91 15.50 27.45
N ASN A 10 0.77 14.52 28.34
CA ASN A 10 -0.52 13.96 28.73
C ASN A 10 -0.52 13.74 30.24
N LYS A 11 -1.63 14.04 30.90
CA LYS A 11 -1.84 13.72 32.31
C LYS A 11 -3.29 13.38 32.54
N GLU A 12 -3.50 12.22 33.14
CA GLU A 12 -4.82 11.71 33.49
C GLU A 12 -5.08 11.87 34.98
N PHE A 13 -6.33 12.16 35.32
CA PHE A 13 -6.80 12.26 36.70
C PHE A 13 -8.00 11.33 36.87
N TYR A 14 -7.97 10.51 37.92
CA TYR A 14 -9.01 9.55 38.24
C TYR A 14 -9.73 9.99 39.52
N GLY A 15 -11.01 10.33 39.41
CA GLY A 15 -11.81 10.95 40.48
C GLY A 15 -12.29 10.03 41.60
N ASN A 16 -11.84 8.77 41.64
CA ASN A 16 -12.24 7.80 42.67
C ASN A 16 -11.37 7.82 43.94
N LYS A 17 -10.45 8.80 44.07
CA LYS A 17 -9.54 8.95 45.21
C LYS A 17 -9.35 10.43 45.54
N GLN A 18 -9.08 10.74 46.81
CA GLN A 18 -8.61 12.06 47.23
C GLN A 18 -7.24 12.32 46.59
N GLN A 19 -7.11 13.40 45.82
CA GLN A 19 -5.88 13.79 45.14
C GLN A 19 -5.34 15.08 45.76
N ASN A 20 -4.04 15.15 46.00
CA ASN A 20 -3.39 16.40 46.40
C ASN A 20 -3.40 17.39 45.24
N ALA A 21 -3.56 18.69 45.53
CA ALA A 21 -3.36 19.73 44.54
C ALA A 21 -1.94 19.65 43.97
N GLY A 22 -1.81 19.72 42.65
CA GLY A 22 -0.53 19.64 41.95
C GLY A 22 -0.42 20.73 40.91
N THR A 23 0.78 21.29 40.75
CA THR A 23 1.09 22.24 39.70
C THR A 23 2.11 21.63 38.75
N GLN A 24 1.89 21.76 37.45
CA GLN A 24 2.86 21.37 36.42
C GLN A 24 3.03 22.54 35.45
N LYS A 25 4.29 22.93 35.19
CA LYS A 25 4.60 23.82 34.08
C LYS A 25 4.81 22.98 32.82
N VAL A 26 4.12 23.34 31.74
CA VAL A 26 4.23 22.72 30.42
C VAL A 26 4.58 23.83 29.43
N SER A 27 5.68 23.67 28.70
CA SER A 27 6.06 24.63 27.67
C SER A 27 5.17 24.43 26.44
N VAL A 28 4.56 25.52 25.96
CA VAL A 28 3.72 25.54 24.75
C VAL A 28 4.22 26.60 23.78
N LYS A 29 3.91 26.44 22.49
CA LYS A 29 4.23 27.37 21.41
C LYS A 29 2.95 27.79 20.68
N THR A 30 2.98 28.94 20.01
CA THR A 30 1.90 29.35 19.11
C THR A 30 1.63 28.24 18.08
N GLY A 31 0.36 27.86 17.93
CA GLY A 31 -0.11 26.76 17.09
C GLY A 31 -0.24 25.41 17.82
N ASP A 32 0.22 25.29 19.08
CA ASP A 32 -0.02 24.08 19.85
C ASP A 32 -1.51 23.95 20.22
N LEU A 33 -2.00 22.70 20.24
CA LEU A 33 -3.35 22.38 20.66
C LEU A 33 -3.37 21.82 22.08
N ILE A 34 -4.29 22.31 22.90
CA ILE A 34 -4.56 21.81 24.24
C ILE A 34 -5.92 21.12 24.22
N GLU A 35 -5.92 19.82 24.48
CA GLU A 35 -7.13 19.03 24.71
C GLU A 35 -7.37 18.90 26.21
N LEU A 36 -8.58 19.20 26.64
CA LEU A 36 -9.05 18.95 27.99
C LEU A 36 -10.28 18.07 27.90
N THR A 37 -10.18 16.86 28.45
CA THR A 37 -11.25 15.87 28.45
C THR A 37 -11.67 15.59 29.88
N HIS A 38 -12.96 15.77 30.17
CA HIS A 38 -13.58 15.44 31.45
C HIS A 38 -14.68 14.41 31.20
N LEU A 39 -14.40 13.13 31.45
CA LEU A 39 -15.30 12.02 31.08
C LEU A 39 -16.72 12.16 31.64
N GLU A 40 -16.85 12.74 32.84
CA GLU A 40 -18.15 12.96 33.50
C GLU A 40 -18.95 14.12 32.86
N GLY A 41 -18.24 15.12 32.32
CA GLY A 41 -18.82 16.30 31.64
C GLY A 41 -19.77 17.12 32.53
N ARG A 42 -20.78 17.74 31.89
CA ARG A 42 -21.90 18.44 32.53
C ARG A 42 -21.49 19.57 33.49
N GLU A 43 -20.52 20.40 33.07
CA GLU A 43 -20.07 21.57 33.85
C GLU A 43 -19.43 21.25 35.20
N ARG A 44 -19.08 19.99 35.45
CA ARG A 44 -18.45 19.54 36.71
C ARG A 44 -16.96 19.87 36.81
N ALA A 45 -16.40 20.46 35.75
CA ALA A 45 -15.06 21.00 35.75
C ALA A 45 -15.07 22.40 35.11
N THR A 46 -14.23 23.29 35.64
CA THR A 46 -14.12 24.67 35.18
C THR A 46 -12.67 24.95 34.82
N LEU A 47 -12.45 25.57 33.67
CA LEU A 47 -11.17 26.14 33.28
C LEU A 47 -11.14 27.62 33.64
N ILE A 48 -10.07 28.06 34.27
CA ILE A 48 -9.85 29.47 34.61
C ILE A 48 -8.58 29.93 33.89
N ASN A 49 -8.71 30.95 33.05
CA ASN A 49 -7.56 31.68 32.53
C ASN A 49 -7.12 32.67 33.62
N LEU A 50 -5.90 32.52 34.12
CA LEU A 50 -5.37 33.34 35.22
C LEU A 50 -4.96 34.76 34.77
N ASP A 51 -4.74 34.98 33.48
CA ASP A 51 -4.31 36.28 32.94
C ASP A 51 -5.49 37.26 32.85
N ASN A 52 -6.69 36.76 32.55
CA ASN A 52 -7.89 37.58 32.37
C ASN A 52 -9.08 37.17 33.26
N ASN A 53 -8.89 36.21 34.18
CA ASN A 53 -9.91 35.65 35.08
C ASN A 53 -11.14 35.06 34.37
N LYS A 54 -11.10 34.84 33.06
CA LYS A 54 -12.21 34.23 32.33
C LYS A 54 -12.39 32.79 32.78
N ARG A 55 -13.63 32.43 33.12
CA ARG A 55 -14.02 31.08 33.53
C ARG A 55 -14.85 30.43 32.43
N GLU A 56 -14.57 29.18 32.12
CA GLU A 56 -15.36 28.38 31.19
C GLU A 56 -15.66 27.00 31.78
N ASN A 57 -16.91 26.58 31.68
CA ASN A 57 -17.30 25.21 32.04
C ASN A 57 -16.79 24.24 30.98
N LEU A 58 -16.25 23.11 31.43
CA LEU A 58 -15.80 22.02 30.58
C LEU A 58 -16.97 21.07 30.34
N ASP A 59 -17.32 20.90 29.06
CA ASP A 59 -18.07 19.75 28.60
C ASP A 59 -17.19 18.49 28.63
N LYS A 60 -17.67 17.38 28.05
CA LYS A 60 -16.89 16.14 27.99
C LYS A 60 -15.51 16.33 27.36
N LYS A 61 -15.40 17.22 26.37
CA LYS A 61 -14.18 17.53 25.64
C LYS A 61 -14.20 18.99 25.20
N VAL A 62 -13.09 19.70 25.40
CA VAL A 62 -12.85 21.03 24.83
C VAL A 62 -11.44 21.11 24.27
N MET A 63 -11.28 21.91 23.22
CA MET A 63 -10.00 22.15 22.56
C MET A 63 -9.67 23.64 22.58
N TYR A 64 -8.39 23.96 22.77
CA TYR A 64 -7.86 25.31 22.64
C TYR A 64 -6.63 25.31 21.72
N GLU A 65 -6.50 26.36 20.91
CA GLU A 65 -5.28 26.70 20.17
C GLU A 65 -4.51 27.78 20.94
N VAL A 66 -3.19 27.59 21.07
CA VAL A 66 -2.29 28.61 21.61
C VAL A 66 -2.02 29.64 20.51
N THR A 67 -2.49 30.87 20.70
CA THR A 67 -2.24 32.00 19.78
C THR A 67 -1.26 32.99 20.38
N LYS A 68 -0.84 33.99 19.60
CA LYS A 68 -0.03 35.12 20.15
C LYS A 68 -0.78 35.91 21.22
N ASP A 69 -2.11 35.92 21.15
CA ASP A 69 -3.00 36.65 22.04
C ASP A 69 -3.56 35.77 23.18
N GLY A 70 -3.07 34.54 23.32
CA GLY A 70 -3.48 33.57 24.34
C GLY A 70 -4.28 32.39 23.80
N LEU A 71 -5.07 31.72 24.65
CA LEU A 71 -5.83 30.52 24.29
C LEU A 71 -7.13 30.86 23.55
N LYS A 72 -7.31 30.30 22.35
CA LYS A 72 -8.54 30.42 21.55
C LYS A 72 -9.28 29.09 21.56
N LYS A 73 -10.54 29.08 22.01
CA LYS A 73 -11.40 27.88 21.97
C LYS A 73 -11.66 27.47 20.51
N VAL A 74 -11.51 26.18 20.20
CA VAL A 74 -11.77 25.61 18.87
C VAL A 74 -12.72 24.42 18.98
N ASN A 75 -13.60 24.27 18.00
CA ASN A 75 -14.66 23.24 18.05
C ASN A 75 -14.21 21.87 17.53
N GLN A 76 -13.04 21.77 16.90
CA GLN A 76 -12.44 20.52 16.40
C GLN A 76 -10.92 20.59 16.44
N ILE A 77 -10.25 19.43 16.41
CA ILE A 77 -8.82 19.31 16.06
C ILE A 77 -8.72 19.63 14.57
N VAL A 78 -8.82 20.91 14.21
CA VAL A 78 -8.22 21.40 12.98
C VAL A 78 -6.75 21.48 13.32
N ASN A 79 -5.93 20.59 12.74
CA ASN A 79 -4.48 20.77 12.76
C ASN A 79 -4.26 22.20 12.22
N PRO A 80 -3.80 23.17 13.03
CA PRO A 80 -3.88 24.59 12.67
C PRO A 80 -2.99 24.93 11.46
N LYS A 81 -2.15 23.97 11.06
CA LYS A 81 -1.59 23.86 9.72
C LYS A 81 -1.97 22.47 9.18
N PRO A 82 -2.81 22.37 8.12
CA PRO A 82 -2.94 21.15 7.36
C PRO A 82 -1.54 20.71 6.94
N ASP A 83 -1.26 19.41 7.01
CA ASP A 83 -0.02 18.92 6.45
C ASP A 83 -0.05 19.09 4.93
N THR A 84 0.92 19.81 4.41
CA THR A 84 1.05 20.12 2.98
C THR A 84 2.36 19.58 2.42
N GLU A 85 3.16 18.90 3.21
CA GLU A 85 4.42 18.33 2.78
C GLU A 85 4.15 16.96 2.18
N ALA A 86 4.65 16.72 0.97
CA ALA A 86 4.51 15.40 0.37
C ALA A 86 5.60 14.46 0.90
N PRO A 87 5.32 13.15 1.00
CA PRO A 87 6.36 12.18 1.29
C PRO A 87 7.53 12.24 0.31
N THR A 88 8.70 11.81 0.78
CA THR A 88 9.88 11.62 -0.07
C THR A 88 9.60 10.63 -1.22
N GLN A 89 10.23 10.87 -2.38
CA GLN A 89 10.16 9.97 -3.54
C GLN A 89 10.58 8.54 -3.13
N PRO A 90 9.78 7.49 -3.43
CA PRO A 90 10.20 6.11 -3.21
C PRO A 90 11.45 5.78 -4.02
N GLN A 91 12.43 5.15 -3.37
CA GLN A 91 13.71 4.77 -3.97
C GLN A 91 13.94 3.27 -3.92
N GLY A 92 14.89 2.79 -4.72
CA GLY A 92 15.30 1.38 -4.70
C GLY A 92 14.19 0.43 -5.13
N LEU A 93 13.33 0.82 -6.07
CA LEU A 93 12.34 -0.07 -6.67
C LEU A 93 13.05 -1.17 -7.46
N TYR A 94 12.78 -2.44 -7.13
CA TYR A 94 13.30 -3.60 -7.84
C TYR A 94 12.27 -4.72 -7.94
N ALA A 95 12.52 -5.66 -8.86
CA ALA A 95 11.70 -6.84 -9.09
C ALA A 95 12.39 -8.10 -8.55
N SER A 96 11.62 -8.98 -7.92
CA SER A 96 11.99 -10.33 -7.49
C SER A 96 10.90 -11.34 -7.87
N ASN A 97 11.19 -12.64 -7.72
CA ASN A 97 10.21 -13.72 -7.94
C ASN A 97 9.49 -13.65 -9.30
N LEU A 98 10.20 -13.22 -10.34
CA LEU A 98 9.67 -13.03 -11.69
C LEU A 98 9.33 -14.38 -12.34
N THR A 99 8.10 -14.52 -12.83
CA THR A 99 7.60 -15.68 -13.56
C THR A 99 7.15 -15.27 -14.96
N SER A 100 6.47 -16.17 -15.67
CA SER A 100 5.81 -15.86 -16.95
C SER A 100 4.50 -15.08 -16.78
N ASN A 101 3.92 -15.05 -15.58
CA ASN A 101 2.61 -14.40 -15.34
C ASN A 101 2.55 -13.57 -14.04
N SER A 102 3.67 -13.36 -13.36
CA SER A 102 3.74 -12.57 -12.14
C SER A 102 5.11 -11.95 -11.89
N VAL A 103 5.13 -10.91 -11.07
CA VAL A 103 6.34 -10.30 -10.52
C VAL A 103 6.07 -9.82 -9.09
N GLU A 104 7.05 -9.96 -8.20
CA GLU A 104 7.05 -9.28 -6.91
C GLU A 104 7.89 -8.00 -7.01
N LEU A 105 7.33 -6.87 -6.58
CA LEU A 105 7.97 -5.57 -6.53
C LEU A 105 8.27 -5.20 -5.09
N LYS A 106 9.45 -4.63 -4.85
CA LYS A 106 9.91 -4.17 -3.53
C LYS A 106 10.61 -2.83 -3.67
N TRP A 107 10.49 -1.98 -2.66
CA TRP A 107 11.12 -0.66 -2.61
C TRP A 107 11.50 -0.28 -1.18
N ASN A 108 12.31 0.77 -1.04
CA ASN A 108 12.64 1.33 0.27
C ASN A 108 11.49 2.21 0.79
N PRO A 109 11.20 2.20 2.10
CA PRO A 109 10.17 3.06 2.67
C PRO A 109 10.54 4.53 2.52
N SER A 110 9.58 5.32 2.05
CA SER A 110 9.62 6.78 2.08
C SER A 110 9.44 7.30 3.51
N THR A 111 9.99 8.48 3.77
CA THR A 111 9.74 9.28 4.98
C THR A 111 8.90 10.51 4.68
N ASP A 112 8.24 11.01 5.71
CA ASP A 112 7.41 12.22 5.70
C ASP A 112 7.49 12.89 7.09
N ASN A 113 7.09 14.17 7.21
CA ASN A 113 7.14 14.94 8.46
C ASN A 113 6.16 14.42 9.55
N ILE A 114 5.05 13.78 9.17
CA ILE A 114 4.07 13.15 10.05
C ILE A 114 4.10 11.63 9.84
N GLY A 115 4.06 11.18 8.58
CA GLY A 115 4.18 9.77 8.24
C GLY A 115 3.51 9.38 6.93
N VAL A 116 4.05 8.33 6.32
CA VAL A 116 3.50 7.75 5.09
C VAL A 116 2.36 6.79 5.45
N LYS A 117 1.23 6.95 4.76
CA LYS A 117 0.03 6.12 4.95
C LYS A 117 0.04 4.90 4.03
N GLU A 118 0.36 5.12 2.76
CA GLU A 118 0.23 4.09 1.71
C GLU A 118 1.11 4.39 0.48
N TYR A 119 1.19 3.43 -0.42
CA TYR A 119 1.91 3.51 -1.69
C TYR A 119 0.97 3.16 -2.85
N GLN A 120 1.02 3.98 -3.90
CA GLN A 120 0.34 3.75 -5.17
C GLN A 120 1.30 3.07 -6.13
N VAL A 121 0.96 1.86 -6.59
CA VAL A 121 1.75 1.09 -7.57
C VAL A 121 1.16 1.32 -8.96
N LEU A 122 2.00 1.77 -9.88
CA LEU A 122 1.65 2.04 -11.27
C LEU A 122 2.27 0.99 -12.19
N ARG A 123 1.51 0.56 -13.19
CA ARG A 123 1.98 -0.26 -14.31
C ARG A 123 1.58 0.42 -15.62
N ASP A 124 2.57 0.63 -16.49
CA ASP A 124 2.41 1.33 -17.76
C ASP A 124 1.74 2.71 -17.61
N GLY A 125 2.06 3.39 -16.51
CA GLY A 125 1.52 4.72 -16.16
C GLY A 125 0.13 4.71 -15.52
N GLN A 126 -0.52 3.55 -15.38
CA GLN A 126 -1.84 3.42 -14.75
C GLN A 126 -1.72 2.90 -13.31
N LEU A 127 -2.48 3.47 -12.39
CA LEU A 127 -2.61 2.94 -11.03
C LEU A 127 -3.26 1.55 -11.08
N ILE A 128 -2.56 0.54 -10.57
CA ILE A 128 -3.08 -0.84 -10.50
C ILE A 128 -3.44 -1.27 -9.09
N GLN A 129 -2.81 -0.69 -8.06
CA GLN A 129 -3.09 -1.02 -6.67
C GLN A 129 -2.57 0.06 -5.70
N THR A 130 -3.21 0.17 -4.54
CA THR A 130 -2.68 0.88 -3.36
C THR A 130 -2.35 -0.12 -2.25
N VAL A 131 -1.18 -0.01 -1.63
CA VAL A 131 -0.70 -0.91 -0.56
C VAL A 131 -0.14 -0.13 0.63
N GLN A 132 -0.24 -0.66 1.85
CA GLN A 132 0.33 -0.01 3.05
C GLN A 132 1.82 -0.33 3.27
N GLY A 133 2.29 -1.46 2.75
CA GLY A 133 3.68 -1.91 2.87
C GLY A 133 4.56 -1.51 1.69
N THR A 134 5.80 -1.96 1.70
CA THR A 134 6.80 -1.71 0.65
C THR A 134 6.99 -2.90 -0.30
N THR A 135 5.95 -3.71 -0.46
CA THR A 135 5.96 -4.91 -1.30
C THR A 135 4.61 -5.09 -1.97
N PHE A 136 4.62 -5.50 -3.23
CA PHE A 136 3.42 -5.80 -4.00
C PHE A 136 3.69 -6.94 -4.99
N ILE A 137 2.74 -7.86 -5.18
CA ILE A 137 2.83 -8.92 -6.18
C ILE A 137 1.80 -8.63 -7.27
N ASP A 138 2.28 -8.41 -8.48
CA ASP A 138 1.44 -8.29 -9.67
C ASP A 138 1.28 -9.68 -10.31
N GLN A 139 0.04 -10.04 -10.64
CA GLN A 139 -0.34 -11.36 -11.15
C GLN A 139 -1.13 -11.23 -12.46
N ASN A 140 -1.38 -12.36 -13.12
CA ASN A 140 -2.12 -12.42 -14.39
C ASN A 140 -1.46 -11.62 -15.52
N LEU A 141 -0.12 -11.55 -15.50
CA LEU A 141 0.67 -10.95 -16.57
C LEU A 141 0.72 -11.87 -17.79
N THR A 142 0.96 -11.26 -18.95
CA THR A 142 1.22 -11.97 -20.20
C THR A 142 2.70 -12.33 -20.27
N ALA A 143 3.02 -13.57 -20.65
CA ALA A 143 4.39 -14.01 -20.83
C ALA A 143 5.14 -13.25 -21.94
N ASN A 144 6.47 -13.22 -21.86
CA ASN A 144 7.36 -12.53 -22.80
C ASN A 144 7.01 -11.04 -23.07
N LYS A 145 6.30 -10.39 -22.14
CA LYS A 145 5.88 -9.00 -22.27
C LYS A 145 6.65 -8.10 -21.31
N GLU A 146 7.06 -6.93 -21.80
CA GLU A 146 7.63 -5.87 -20.98
C GLU A 146 6.52 -5.00 -20.38
N TYR A 147 6.68 -4.68 -19.11
CA TYR A 147 5.85 -3.78 -18.32
C TYR A 147 6.73 -2.73 -17.65
N LYS A 148 6.20 -1.52 -17.46
CA LYS A 148 6.92 -0.42 -16.79
C LYS A 148 6.27 -0.14 -15.45
N TYR A 149 7.01 -0.36 -14.37
CA TYR A 149 6.53 -0.16 -13.01
C TYR A 149 7.07 1.13 -12.40
N ALA A 150 6.25 1.76 -11.57
CA ALA A 150 6.66 2.87 -10.72
C ALA A 150 5.80 2.95 -9.46
N VAL A 151 6.28 3.66 -8.44
CA VAL A 151 5.59 3.78 -7.15
C VAL A 151 5.54 5.25 -6.70
N LYS A 152 4.44 5.66 -6.09
CA LYS A 152 4.29 6.93 -5.35
C LYS A 152 3.94 6.64 -3.90
N ALA A 153 4.38 7.50 -2.98
CA ALA A 153 3.97 7.47 -1.58
C ALA A 153 2.87 8.52 -1.32
N VAL A 154 1.95 8.20 -0.42
CA VAL A 154 0.84 9.07 -0.01
C VAL A 154 0.78 9.12 1.51
N ASP A 155 0.64 10.31 2.08
CA ASP A 155 0.49 10.52 3.53
C ASP A 155 -0.99 10.45 3.98
N ALA A 156 -1.23 10.72 5.26
CA ALA A 156 -2.58 10.75 5.82
C ALA A 156 -3.40 12.00 5.44
N ALA A 157 -2.74 13.08 5.02
CA ALA A 157 -3.37 14.32 4.58
C ALA A 157 -3.74 14.31 3.09
N GLY A 158 -3.26 13.33 2.33
CA GLY A 158 -3.48 13.16 0.90
C GLY A 158 -2.38 13.76 0.01
N ASN A 159 -1.28 14.25 0.57
CA ASN A 159 -0.16 14.69 -0.25
C ASN A 159 0.53 13.48 -0.88
N THR A 160 0.90 13.62 -2.16
CA THR A 160 1.49 12.53 -2.96
C THR A 160 2.90 12.90 -3.38
N SER A 161 3.83 11.96 -3.22
CA SER A 161 5.22 12.15 -3.60
C SER A 161 5.42 12.28 -5.11
N ILE A 162 6.62 12.70 -5.51
CA ILE A 162 7.13 12.42 -6.85
C ILE A 162 7.18 10.89 -7.04
N GLN A 163 6.92 10.44 -8.26
CA GLN A 163 7.00 9.04 -8.64
C GLN A 163 8.45 8.53 -8.60
N SER A 164 8.67 7.27 -8.21
CA SER A 164 9.97 6.61 -8.34
C SER A 164 10.50 6.62 -9.79
N GLU A 165 11.78 6.28 -9.94
CA GLU A 165 12.33 5.87 -11.23
C GLU A 165 11.51 4.73 -11.84
N ILE A 166 11.41 4.74 -13.18
CA ILE A 166 10.67 3.71 -13.92
C ILE A 166 11.51 2.43 -13.95
N LEU A 167 10.92 1.32 -13.50
CA LEU A 167 11.50 -0.01 -13.59
C LEU A 167 10.89 -0.78 -14.76
N PRO A 168 11.61 -1.00 -15.87
CA PRO A 168 11.18 -1.93 -16.90
C PRO A 168 11.38 -3.38 -16.41
N VAL A 169 10.33 -4.19 -16.53
CA VAL A 169 10.34 -5.61 -16.18
C VAL A 169 9.75 -6.41 -17.33
N LYS A 170 10.52 -7.36 -17.85
CA LYS A 170 10.05 -8.30 -18.88
C LYS A 170 9.76 -9.65 -18.26
N THR A 171 8.49 -10.09 -18.29
CA THR A 171 8.11 -11.43 -17.81
C THR A 171 8.84 -12.53 -18.57
N LYS A 172 9.08 -13.66 -17.91
CA LYS A 172 9.68 -14.82 -18.55
C LYS A 172 8.78 -15.35 -19.68
N ASP A 173 9.38 -16.10 -20.59
CA ASP A 173 8.61 -16.91 -21.53
C ASP A 173 7.78 -17.94 -20.76
N GLN A 174 6.64 -18.33 -21.34
CA GLN A 174 5.83 -19.39 -20.77
C GLN A 174 6.53 -20.72 -21.03
N ASN A 175 7.24 -21.24 -20.03
CA ASN A 175 7.82 -22.58 -20.08
C ASN A 175 6.71 -23.63 -19.99
N VAL A 176 6.08 -23.95 -21.11
CA VAL A 176 5.19 -25.11 -21.20
C VAL A 176 6.06 -26.32 -21.57
N SER A 177 6.35 -27.18 -20.59
CA SER A 177 6.92 -28.49 -20.87
C SER A 177 5.79 -29.39 -21.35
N TYR A 178 5.80 -29.72 -22.64
CA TYR A 178 4.89 -30.72 -23.20
C TYR A 178 5.48 -32.12 -23.02
N GLU A 179 4.62 -33.11 -22.85
CA GLU A 179 5.02 -34.51 -22.83
C GLU A 179 5.70 -34.86 -24.16
N LYS A 180 6.76 -35.67 -24.14
CA LYS A 180 7.35 -36.19 -25.38
C LYS A 180 6.32 -37.07 -26.08
N TRP A 181 6.18 -36.91 -27.40
CA TRP A 181 5.29 -37.78 -28.16
C TRP A 181 5.75 -39.24 -28.08
N ASP A 182 4.80 -40.15 -27.81
CA ASP A 182 4.99 -41.59 -27.76
C ASP A 182 4.11 -42.23 -28.86
N PRO A 183 4.73 -42.90 -29.86
CA PRO A 183 4.00 -43.48 -30.99
C PRO A 183 3.03 -44.60 -30.59
N LYS A 184 3.08 -45.11 -29.35
CA LYS A 184 2.21 -46.20 -28.84
C LYS A 184 1.16 -45.72 -27.84
N LYS A 185 1.18 -44.44 -27.45
CA LYS A 185 0.25 -43.89 -26.46
C LYS A 185 -1.10 -43.54 -27.09
N ALA A 186 -2.17 -43.66 -26.30
CA ALA A 186 -3.48 -43.13 -26.65
C ALA A 186 -3.55 -41.62 -26.37
N TYR A 187 -4.11 -40.86 -27.30
CA TYR A 187 -4.30 -39.42 -27.18
C TYR A 187 -5.75 -39.04 -27.34
N THR A 188 -6.17 -38.07 -26.53
CA THR A 188 -7.45 -37.40 -26.59
C THR A 188 -7.32 -36.09 -27.36
N LYS A 189 -8.39 -35.68 -28.04
CA LYS A 189 -8.45 -34.38 -28.72
C LYS A 189 -8.07 -33.25 -27.77
N GLY A 190 -7.09 -32.45 -28.16
CA GLY A 190 -6.57 -31.31 -27.39
C GLY A 190 -5.27 -31.59 -26.63
N ASP A 191 -4.88 -32.86 -26.49
CA ASP A 191 -3.59 -33.24 -25.89
C ASP A 191 -2.44 -32.60 -26.66
N LYS A 192 -1.43 -32.10 -25.93
CA LYS A 192 -0.27 -31.44 -26.52
C LYS A 192 1.00 -32.17 -26.16
N VAL A 193 1.79 -32.48 -27.17
CA VAL A 193 3.06 -33.21 -27.06
C VAL A 193 4.15 -32.49 -27.84
N GLU A 194 5.40 -32.72 -27.47
CA GLU A 194 6.56 -32.23 -28.21
C GLU A 194 7.28 -33.37 -28.93
N HIS A 195 7.64 -33.11 -30.19
CA HIS A 195 8.46 -33.98 -31.01
C HIS A 195 9.44 -33.12 -31.84
N GLN A 196 10.74 -33.37 -31.66
CA GLN A 196 11.83 -32.71 -32.39
C GLN A 196 11.77 -31.17 -32.34
N GLY A 197 11.44 -30.61 -31.19
CA GLY A 197 11.34 -29.16 -30.95
C GLY A 197 10.03 -28.54 -31.43
N THR A 198 9.13 -29.30 -32.03
CA THR A 198 7.80 -28.84 -32.45
C THR A 198 6.73 -29.39 -31.52
N VAL A 199 5.78 -28.54 -31.12
CA VAL A 199 4.63 -28.96 -30.33
C VAL A 199 3.48 -29.29 -31.26
N TYR A 200 2.82 -30.41 -31.00
CA TYR A 200 1.65 -30.88 -31.74
C TYR A 200 0.45 -30.99 -30.82
N GLU A 201 -0.73 -30.60 -31.31
CA GLU A 201 -2.01 -30.81 -30.64
C GLU A 201 -2.80 -31.90 -31.35
N ALA A 202 -3.29 -32.89 -30.60
CA ALA A 202 -4.14 -33.95 -31.15
C ALA A 202 -5.48 -33.37 -31.61
N VAL A 203 -5.84 -33.54 -32.89
CA VAL A 203 -7.08 -32.98 -33.45
C VAL A 203 -8.30 -33.87 -33.23
N GLN A 204 -8.06 -35.13 -32.87
CA GLN A 204 -9.08 -36.13 -32.55
C GLN A 204 -8.52 -37.21 -31.63
N ASN A 205 -9.42 -37.97 -31.00
CA ASN A 205 -9.05 -39.12 -30.20
C ASN A 205 -8.44 -40.22 -31.09
N HIS A 206 -7.32 -40.79 -30.70
CA HIS A 206 -6.69 -41.89 -31.44
C HIS A 206 -5.76 -42.73 -30.55
N GLN A 207 -5.53 -43.98 -30.95
CA GLN A 207 -4.60 -44.90 -30.31
C GLN A 207 -3.34 -45.00 -31.16
N GLY A 208 -2.17 -44.71 -30.61
CA GLY A 208 -0.88 -44.92 -31.28
C GLY A 208 -0.58 -46.40 -31.51
N ASN A 209 -0.13 -46.75 -32.71
CA ASN A 209 0.22 -48.14 -33.10
C ASN A 209 1.73 -48.36 -33.29
N GLY A 210 2.58 -47.38 -32.92
CA GLY A 210 4.03 -47.49 -33.02
C GLY A 210 4.65 -46.92 -34.30
N ASP A 211 3.87 -46.37 -35.23
CA ASP A 211 4.38 -45.73 -36.45
C ASP A 211 5.03 -44.38 -36.11
N PRO A 212 6.35 -44.19 -36.36
CA PRO A 212 7.06 -42.97 -36.01
C PRO A 212 6.63 -41.74 -36.84
N ASN A 213 5.93 -41.92 -37.96
CA ASN A 213 5.54 -40.82 -38.84
C ASN A 213 4.15 -40.24 -38.53
N TRP A 214 3.38 -40.87 -37.64
CA TRP A 214 2.01 -40.43 -37.34
C TRP A 214 1.93 -39.05 -36.73
N ILE A 215 2.97 -38.60 -36.02
CA ILE A 215 3.04 -37.24 -35.50
C ILE A 215 2.94 -36.16 -36.58
N PHE A 216 3.28 -36.49 -37.83
CA PHE A 216 3.16 -35.60 -38.99
C PHE A 216 1.82 -35.74 -39.74
N ALA A 217 0.97 -36.70 -39.36
CA ALA A 217 -0.33 -36.88 -40.00
C ALA A 217 -1.30 -35.78 -39.56
N LEU A 218 -1.60 -34.84 -40.46
CA LEU A 218 -2.45 -33.67 -40.18
C LEU A 218 -3.90 -34.02 -39.80
N SER A 219 -4.36 -35.23 -40.11
CA SER A 219 -5.64 -35.77 -39.66
C SER A 219 -5.65 -36.17 -38.18
N LEU A 220 -4.48 -36.31 -37.56
CA LEU A 220 -4.30 -36.71 -36.15
C LEU A 220 -3.67 -35.59 -35.32
N TRP A 221 -2.78 -34.79 -35.92
CA TRP A 221 -1.98 -33.79 -35.22
C TRP A 221 -1.93 -32.45 -35.94
N LYS A 222 -1.95 -31.38 -35.16
CA LYS A 222 -1.76 -30.00 -35.65
C LYS A 222 -0.49 -29.42 -35.04
N PRO A 223 0.53 -29.05 -35.83
CA PRO A 223 1.70 -28.35 -35.30
C PRO A 223 1.31 -26.95 -34.78
N LEU A 224 1.83 -26.59 -33.63
CA LEU A 224 1.62 -25.29 -32.99
C LEU A 224 2.89 -24.44 -33.13
N THR A 225 2.70 -23.18 -33.53
CA THR A 225 3.75 -22.16 -33.43
C THR A 225 3.70 -21.59 -32.02
N ILE A 226 4.69 -21.91 -31.19
CA ILE A 226 4.90 -21.20 -29.93
C ILE A 226 5.51 -19.85 -30.30
N LYS A 227 4.81 -18.75 -29.99
CA LYS A 227 5.30 -17.38 -30.15
C LYS A 227 6.01 -16.91 -28.88
#